data_AF-R1CLS2-F1
#
_entry.id   AF-R1CLS2-F1
#
_cell.length_a   1.000
_cell.length_b   1.000
_cell.length_c   1.000
_cell.angle_alpha   90.00
_cell.angle_beta   90.00
_cell.angle_gamma   90.00
#
_symmetry.space_group_name_H-M   'P 1'
#
loop_
_entity.id
_entity.type
_entity.pdbx_description
1 polymer ?
#
loop_
_entity_poly.entity_id
_entity_poly.type
_entity_poly.pdbx_seq_one_letter_code
_entity_poly.pdbx_strand_id
1 'polypeptide(L)'
;MATFQKGDSNRCRNAYEKVLHAQLARALLDPHKKNKHISVGRCRMLAVNHAVALPSYEELSAAGFDLDAVPRERWAVPDDCLRFVKKIAEEGLCTGPCRRCASVTSADRTPRCEPPPPAAATAAAEGTASRSRTIRQPARYANGDGVSVSTPAADRTASS
;
A
#
# COMPACT_ATOMS: atom_id res chain seq x y z
N MET A 1 -0.55 -23.93 20.61
CA MET A 1 -1.02 -23.03 19.53
C MET A 1 -2.32 -23.58 19.01
N ALA A 2 -3.40 -22.80 19.00
CA ALA A 2 -4.67 -23.23 18.44
C ALA A 2 -4.53 -23.40 16.92
N THR A 3 -4.75 -24.60 16.41
CA THR A 3 -4.69 -24.87 14.97
C THR A 3 -5.88 -24.19 14.30
N PHE A 4 -5.63 -23.29 13.36
CA PHE A 4 -6.68 -22.57 12.63
C PHE A 4 -7.54 -23.55 11.83
N GLN A 5 -8.82 -23.67 12.18
CA GLN A 5 -9.76 -24.54 11.48
C GLN A 5 -10.57 -23.77 10.44
N LYS A 6 -10.98 -24.49 9.39
CA LYS A 6 -11.88 -23.94 8.36
C LYS A 6 -13.19 -23.48 9.02
N GLY A 7 -13.49 -22.17 8.93
CA GLY A 7 -14.68 -21.56 9.52
C GLY A 7 -14.39 -20.63 10.71
N ASP A 8 -13.19 -20.69 11.28
CA ASP A 8 -12.81 -19.85 12.42
C ASP A 8 -12.77 -18.37 12.08
N SER A 9 -12.37 -18.02 10.85
CA SER A 9 -12.44 -16.64 10.36
C SER A 9 -13.87 -16.08 10.41
N ASN A 10 -14.88 -16.87 10.04
CA ASN A 10 -16.27 -16.44 10.07
C ASN A 10 -16.80 -16.30 11.50
N ARG A 11 -16.44 -17.23 12.39
CA ARG A 11 -16.84 -17.20 13.79
C ARG A 11 -16.21 -16.01 14.52
N CYS A 12 -14.91 -15.79 14.33
CA CYS A 12 -14.16 -14.64 14.83
C CYS A 12 -14.75 -13.32 14.33
N ARG A 13 -15.02 -13.22 13.01
CA ARG A 13 -15.66 -12.04 12.42
C ARG A 13 -16.99 -11.71 13.09
N ASN A 14 -17.87 -12.69 13.22
CA ASN A 14 -19.20 -12.48 13.81
C ASN A 14 -19.09 -12.03 15.27
N ALA A 15 -18.12 -12.58 16.03
CA ALA A 15 -17.85 -12.15 17.39
C ALA A 15 -17.40 -10.67 17.44
N TYR A 16 -16.43 -10.28 16.61
CA TYR A 16 -15.99 -8.89 16.56
C TYR A 16 -17.08 -7.93 16.07
N GLU A 17 -17.88 -8.32 15.08
CA GLU A 17 -19.03 -7.52 14.62
C GLU A 17 -19.98 -7.23 15.78
N LYS A 18 -20.33 -8.23 16.59
CA LYS A 18 -21.20 -8.03 17.77
C LYS A 18 -20.62 -6.99 18.74
N VAL A 19 -19.32 -7.08 19.04
CA VAL A 19 -18.65 -6.13 19.94
C VAL A 19 -18.66 -4.71 19.36
N LEU A 20 -18.35 -4.58 18.07
CA LEU A 20 -18.30 -3.28 17.41
C LEU A 20 -19.70 -2.67 17.29
N HIS A 21 -20.73 -3.46 16.95
CA HIS A 21 -22.12 -3.02 16.92
C HIS A 21 -22.65 -2.55 18.28
N ALA A 22 -22.10 -3.06 19.38
CA ALA A 22 -22.47 -2.61 20.72
C ALA A 22 -21.83 -1.26 21.10
N GLN A 23 -20.71 -0.87 20.49
CA GLN A 23 -19.92 0.31 20.91
C GLN A 23 -19.87 1.43 19.87
N LEU A 24 -20.02 1.11 18.59
CA LEU A 24 -19.90 2.07 17.50
C LEU A 24 -21.25 2.35 16.85
N ALA A 25 -21.43 3.58 16.38
CA ALA A 25 -22.60 3.97 15.63
C ALA A 25 -22.73 3.12 14.35
N ARG A 26 -23.95 2.72 14.01
CA ARG A 26 -24.24 1.92 12.80
C ARG A 26 -23.65 2.52 11.53
N ALA A 27 -23.63 3.86 11.40
CA ALA A 27 -23.06 4.55 10.24
C ALA A 27 -21.57 4.27 10.02
N LEU A 28 -20.80 3.99 11.08
CA LEU A 28 -19.37 3.64 10.99
C LEU A 28 -19.15 2.16 10.64
N LEU A 29 -20.16 1.33 10.91
CA LEU A 29 -20.18 -0.10 10.66
C LEU A 29 -20.91 -0.44 9.36
N ASP A 30 -21.56 0.55 8.74
CA ASP A 30 -22.46 0.31 7.63
C ASP A 30 -21.67 -0.33 6.50
N PRO A 31 -22.02 -1.56 6.11
CA PRO A 31 -21.26 -2.28 5.11
C PRO A 31 -21.20 -1.47 3.82
N HIS A 32 -20.03 -1.50 3.20
CA HIS A 32 -19.91 -1.20 1.77
C HIS A 32 -21.08 -1.91 1.07
N LYS A 33 -21.93 -1.15 0.35
CA LYS A 33 -23.28 -1.46 -0.18
C LYS A 33 -23.50 -2.80 -0.92
N LYS A 34 -22.53 -3.72 -0.91
CA LYS A 34 -22.53 -5.03 -1.58
C LYS A 34 -22.22 -6.23 -0.67
N ASN A 35 -21.66 -6.05 0.54
CA ASN A 35 -21.24 -7.17 1.41
C ASN A 35 -21.99 -7.16 2.76
N LYS A 36 -22.69 -8.24 3.09
CA LYS A 36 -23.43 -8.38 4.35
C LYS A 36 -22.56 -8.37 5.61
N HIS A 37 -21.25 -8.57 5.48
CA HIS A 37 -20.31 -8.72 6.60
C HIS A 37 -19.00 -7.95 6.39
N ILE A 38 -18.42 -7.47 7.48
CA ILE A 38 -17.15 -6.76 7.58
C ILE A 38 -16.02 -7.78 7.75
N SER A 39 -14.92 -7.71 6.99
CA SER A 39 -13.80 -8.65 7.19
C SER A 39 -13.15 -8.54 8.58
N VAL A 40 -12.54 -9.62 9.08
CA VAL A 40 -11.80 -9.60 10.38
C VAL A 40 -10.78 -8.46 10.44
N GLY A 41 -10.01 -8.24 9.37
CA GLY A 41 -9.02 -7.18 9.33
C GLY A 41 -9.65 -5.77 9.38
N ARG A 42 -10.83 -5.59 8.80
CA ARG A 42 -11.58 -4.33 8.90
C ARG A 42 -12.18 -4.15 10.30
N CYS A 43 -12.69 -5.20 10.94
CA CYS A 43 -13.11 -5.15 12.34
C CYS A 43 -11.96 -4.70 13.26
N ARG A 44 -10.77 -5.28 13.07
CA ARG A 44 -9.58 -4.90 13.85
C ARG A 44 -9.13 -3.47 13.55
N MET A 45 -9.20 -3.02 12.30
CA MET A 45 -8.93 -1.62 11.94
C MET A 45 -9.90 -0.66 12.64
N LEU A 46 -11.20 -0.95 12.66
CA LEU A 46 -12.19 -0.13 13.37
C LEU A 46 -11.90 -0.11 14.88
N ALA A 47 -11.53 -1.26 15.44
CA ALA A 47 -11.14 -1.35 16.84
C ALA A 47 -9.90 -0.50 17.17
N VAL A 48 -8.87 -0.53 16.32
CA VAL A 48 -7.69 0.37 16.44
C VAL A 48 -8.12 1.84 16.38
N ASN A 49 -8.90 2.21 15.37
CA ASN A 49 -9.25 3.60 15.09
C ASN A 49 -10.13 4.23 16.16
N HIS A 50 -10.96 3.41 16.82
CA HIS A 50 -11.91 3.86 17.84
C HIS A 50 -11.55 3.40 19.26
N ALA A 51 -10.34 2.86 19.46
CA ALA A 51 -9.86 2.33 20.74
C ALA A 51 -10.84 1.33 21.40
N VAL A 52 -11.46 0.45 20.60
CA VAL A 52 -12.38 -0.58 21.10
C VAL A 52 -11.59 -1.83 21.47
N ALA A 53 -11.74 -2.27 22.72
CA ALA A 53 -11.15 -3.52 23.18
C ALA A 53 -11.85 -4.74 22.54
N LEU A 54 -11.06 -5.66 22.00
CA LEU A 54 -11.51 -6.93 21.45
C LEU A 54 -10.79 -8.09 22.18
N PRO A 55 -11.43 -9.24 22.35
CA PRO A 55 -10.72 -10.44 22.80
C PRO A 55 -9.71 -10.89 21.73
N SER A 56 -8.62 -11.52 22.15
CA SER A 56 -7.66 -12.09 21.20
C SER A 56 -8.28 -13.26 20.42
N TYR A 57 -7.69 -13.60 19.26
CA TYR A 57 -8.17 -14.74 18.49
C TYR A 57 -7.98 -16.05 19.27
N GLU A 58 -6.86 -16.16 19.97
CA GLU A 58 -6.47 -17.33 20.75
C GLU A 58 -7.46 -17.58 21.90
N GLU A 59 -7.86 -16.53 22.61
CA GLU A 59 -8.84 -16.62 23.68
C GLU A 59 -10.24 -16.92 23.15
N LEU A 60 -10.65 -16.26 22.07
CA LEU A 60 -11.91 -16.59 21.39
C LEU A 60 -11.93 -18.04 20.92
N SER A 61 -10.85 -18.51 20.31
CA SER A 61 -10.73 -19.88 19.80
C SER A 61 -10.79 -20.89 20.94
N ALA A 62 -10.10 -20.62 22.07
CA ALA A 62 -10.15 -21.45 23.27
C ALA A 62 -11.56 -21.48 23.89
N ALA A 63 -12.29 -20.38 23.81
CA ALA A 63 -13.67 -20.25 24.27
C ALA A 63 -14.72 -20.74 23.26
N GLY A 64 -14.32 -21.37 22.14
CA GLY A 64 -15.27 -21.84 21.13
C GLY A 64 -16.00 -20.72 20.37
N PHE A 65 -15.43 -19.51 20.34
CA PHE A 65 -15.97 -18.27 19.80
C PHE A 65 -17.19 -17.72 20.54
N ASP A 66 -17.35 -18.11 21.80
CA ASP A 66 -18.29 -17.48 22.72
C ASP A 66 -17.65 -16.23 23.36
N LEU A 67 -18.30 -15.08 23.21
CA LEU A 67 -17.81 -13.81 23.75
C LEU A 67 -17.98 -13.73 25.27
N ASP A 68 -19.05 -14.34 25.79
CA ASP A 68 -19.38 -14.25 27.22
C ASP A 68 -18.47 -15.16 28.06
N ALA A 69 -17.82 -16.13 27.42
CA ALA A 69 -16.81 -17.00 28.02
C ALA A 69 -15.41 -16.37 28.11
N VAL A 70 -15.16 -15.21 27.47
CA VAL A 70 -13.87 -14.50 27.56
C VAL A 70 -13.99 -13.29 28.50
N PRO A 71 -13.31 -13.28 29.66
CA PRO A 71 -13.39 -12.17 30.62
C PRO A 71 -13.01 -10.83 29.98
N ARG A 72 -13.82 -9.79 30.21
CA ARG A 72 -13.66 -8.46 29.60
C ARG A 72 -12.33 -7.79 29.98
N GLU A 73 -11.76 -8.15 31.12
CA GLU A 73 -10.49 -7.64 31.62
C GLU A 73 -9.30 -8.07 30.76
N ARG A 74 -9.44 -9.16 29.99
CA ARG A 74 -8.42 -9.64 29.07
C ARG A 74 -8.51 -9.03 27.69
N TRP A 75 -9.60 -8.32 27.40
CA TRP A 75 -9.81 -7.71 26.09
C TRP A 75 -8.87 -6.51 25.96
N ALA A 76 -8.26 -6.38 24.79
CA ALA A 76 -7.32 -5.31 24.52
C ALA A 76 -7.64 -4.66 23.18
N VAL A 77 -7.27 -3.40 23.02
CA VAL A 77 -7.28 -2.77 21.69
C VAL A 77 -6.22 -3.49 20.85
N PRO A 78 -6.59 -4.08 19.71
CA PRO A 78 -5.61 -4.75 18.87
C PRO A 78 -4.58 -3.73 18.38
N ASP A 79 -3.31 -4.09 18.43
CA ASP A 79 -2.18 -3.28 17.93
C ASP A 79 -1.85 -3.60 16.46
N ASP A 80 -2.58 -4.52 15.84
CA ASP A 80 -2.36 -4.97 14.47
C ASP A 80 -3.68 -5.19 13.73
N CYS A 81 -3.85 -4.54 12.58
CA CYS A 81 -5.10 -4.68 11.80
C CYS A 81 -5.15 -5.95 10.95
N LEU A 82 -4.04 -6.71 10.80
CA LEU A 82 -3.94 -7.93 9.98
C LEU A 82 -4.44 -7.80 8.53
N ARG A 83 -4.63 -6.57 8.02
CA ARG A 83 -5.05 -6.35 6.63
C ARG A 83 -3.88 -6.62 5.68
N PHE A 84 -4.18 -7.17 4.51
CA PHE A 84 -3.22 -7.33 3.43
C PHE A 84 -2.76 -5.95 2.92
N VAL A 85 -1.50 -5.85 2.47
CA VAL A 85 -0.91 -4.59 2.00
C VAL A 85 -1.77 -3.95 0.89
N LYS A 86 -2.27 -4.76 -0.05
CA LYS A 86 -3.21 -4.31 -1.08
C LYS A 86 -4.44 -3.63 -0.50
N LYS A 87 -5.04 -4.19 0.55
CA LYS A 87 -6.22 -3.62 1.22
C LYS A 87 -5.89 -2.35 1.99
N ILE A 88 -4.69 -2.27 2.57
CA ILE A 88 -4.21 -1.04 3.21
C ILE A 88 -4.02 0.08 2.17
N ALA A 89 -3.51 -0.24 0.97
CA ALA A 89 -3.40 0.73 -0.11
C ALA A 89 -4.76 1.21 -0.64
N GLU A 90 -5.76 0.32 -0.71
CA GLU A 90 -7.12 0.66 -1.16
C GLU A 90 -7.92 1.47 -0.14
N GLU A 91 -7.86 1.12 1.14
CA GLU A 91 -8.72 1.70 2.19
C GLU A 91 -8.00 2.73 3.08
N GLY A 92 -6.68 2.85 2.97
CA GLY A 92 -5.85 3.68 3.83
C GLY A 92 -5.36 2.99 5.12
N LEU A 93 -4.43 3.68 5.78
CA LEU A 93 -3.82 3.27 7.06
C LEU A 93 -4.83 3.37 8.21
N CYS A 94 -4.53 2.68 9.31
CA CYS A 94 -5.25 2.91 10.56
C CYS A 94 -4.91 4.31 11.10
N THR A 95 -5.86 4.97 11.76
CA THR A 95 -5.64 6.26 12.43
C THR A 95 -4.97 6.11 13.78
N GLY A 96 -5.17 4.96 14.44
CA GLY A 96 -4.50 4.60 15.69
C GLY A 96 -3.19 3.82 15.48
N PRO A 97 -2.46 3.52 16.58
CA PRO A 97 -1.21 2.76 16.53
C PRO A 97 -1.45 1.36 15.98
N CYS A 98 -0.82 1.05 14.84
CA CYS A 98 -0.97 -0.23 14.17
C CYS A 98 0.37 -0.73 13.62
N ARG A 99 0.86 -1.85 14.14
CA ARG A 99 2.13 -2.48 13.76
C ARG A 99 2.16 -2.82 12.27
N ARG A 100 1.11 -3.42 11.71
CA ARG A 100 1.02 -3.72 10.27
C ARG A 100 1.17 -2.48 9.41
N CYS A 101 0.46 -1.41 9.75
CA CYS A 101 0.51 -0.16 9.00
C CYS A 101 1.90 0.46 9.10
N ALA A 102 2.50 0.47 10.29
CA ALA A 102 3.87 0.95 10.50
C ALA A 102 4.90 0.15 9.68
N SER A 103 4.77 -1.18 9.62
CA SER A 103 5.67 -2.02 8.82
C SER A 103 5.58 -1.72 7.32
N VAL A 104 4.37 -1.47 6.80
CA VAL A 104 4.17 -1.12 5.38
C VAL A 104 4.78 0.25 5.07
N THR A 105 4.57 1.24 5.93
CA THR A 105 5.14 2.59 5.71
C THR A 105 6.64 2.65 5.90
N SER A 106 7.21 1.83 6.79
CA SER A 106 8.66 1.76 6.99
C SER A 106 9.36 0.99 5.86
N ALA A 107 8.72 -0.05 5.29
CA ALA A 107 9.24 -0.77 4.13
C ALA A 107 9.26 0.10 2.85
N ASP A 108 8.28 1.00 2.70
CA ASP A 108 8.22 1.97 1.59
C ASP A 108 9.31 3.06 1.69
N ARG A 109 9.82 3.32 2.90
CA ARG A 109 10.92 4.26 3.17
C ARG A 109 12.31 3.66 2.99
N THR A 110 12.43 2.41 2.57
CA THR A 110 13.74 1.86 2.19
C THR A 110 14.16 2.56 0.90
N PRO A 111 15.22 3.39 0.87
CA PRO A 111 15.71 3.91 -0.39
C PRO A 111 16.08 2.69 -1.23
N ARG A 112 15.45 2.55 -2.41
CA ARG A 112 16.01 1.69 -3.44
C ARG A 112 17.41 2.24 -3.70
N CYS A 113 18.44 1.57 -3.19
CA CYS A 113 19.74 1.61 -3.83
C CYS A 113 19.51 1.02 -5.22
N GLU A 114 19.18 1.88 -6.17
CA GLU A 114 19.31 1.57 -7.57
C GLU A 114 20.77 1.13 -7.74
N PRO A 115 21.02 -0.12 -8.20
CA PRO A 115 22.38 -0.54 -8.46
C PRO A 115 22.95 0.46 -9.48
N PRO A 116 24.16 1.02 -9.27
CA PRO A 116 24.76 1.88 -10.27
C PRO A 116 24.78 1.13 -11.60
N PRO A 117 24.49 1.80 -12.73
CA PRO A 117 24.56 1.15 -14.03
C PRO A 117 25.92 0.47 -14.17
N PRO A 118 25.98 -0.77 -14.71
CA PRO A 118 27.23 -1.49 -14.82
C PRO A 118 28.22 -0.61 -15.60
N ALA A 119 29.37 -0.33 -14.98
CA ALA A 119 30.44 0.41 -15.62
C ALA A 119 30.78 -0.29 -16.93
N ALA A 120 30.67 0.44 -18.05
CA ALA A 120 31.10 -0.03 -19.35
C ALA A 120 32.56 -0.50 -19.20
N ALA A 121 32.78 -1.80 -19.37
CA ALA A 121 34.11 -2.37 -19.43
C ALA A 121 34.82 -1.78 -20.66
N THR A 122 35.60 -0.73 -20.46
CA THR A 122 36.54 -0.23 -21.44
C THR A 122 37.56 -1.32 -21.69
N ALA A 123 37.50 -1.88 -22.89
CA ALA A 123 38.43 -2.85 -23.44
C ALA A 123 39.87 -2.32 -23.34
N ALA A 124 40.72 -3.04 -22.63
CA ALA A 124 42.17 -2.94 -22.79
C ALA A 124 42.56 -3.86 -23.96
N ALA A 125 42.73 -3.29 -25.14
CA ALA A 125 43.45 -3.92 -26.23
C ALA A 125 44.86 -3.34 -26.26
N GLU A 126 45.85 -4.13 -25.84
CA GLU A 126 47.25 -3.85 -26.09
C GLU A 126 47.59 -4.17 -27.56
N GLY A 127 48.38 -3.29 -28.18
CA GLY A 127 49.38 -3.74 -29.14
C GLY A 127 49.30 -3.16 -30.56
N THR A 128 50.21 -2.21 -30.79
CA THR A 128 51.16 -2.16 -31.92
C THR A 128 50.95 -1.08 -32.98
N ALA A 129 52.00 -0.28 -33.13
CA ALA A 129 52.23 0.81 -34.06
C ALA A 129 52.16 0.40 -35.54
N SER A 130 51.86 1.34 -36.44
CA SER A 130 52.84 1.90 -37.40
C SER A 130 52.17 2.76 -38.50
N ARG A 131 52.69 3.99 -38.66
CA ARG A 131 52.87 4.78 -39.90
C ARG A 131 51.74 4.86 -40.94
N SER A 132 51.25 6.08 -41.22
CA SER A 132 51.67 6.90 -42.39
C SER A 132 50.71 8.08 -42.68
N ARG A 133 51.33 9.20 -43.09
CA ARG A 133 50.81 10.41 -43.77
C ARG A 133 49.46 10.25 -44.51
N THR A 134 48.60 11.27 -44.48
CA THR A 134 48.56 12.39 -45.46
C THR A 134 47.40 13.34 -45.17
N ILE A 135 47.67 14.62 -45.44
CA ILE A 135 46.84 15.83 -45.43
C ILE A 135 45.51 15.70 -46.20
N ARG A 136 44.43 16.29 -45.65
CA ARG A 136 43.50 17.21 -46.34
C ARG A 136 42.42 17.76 -45.38
N GLN A 137 42.46 19.07 -45.12
CA GLN A 137 41.26 19.88 -44.82
C GLN A 137 40.49 20.12 -46.13
N PRO A 138 39.38 20.89 -46.14
CA PRO A 138 38.13 20.79 -45.39
C PRO A 138 36.92 20.76 -46.37
N ALA A 139 35.70 20.52 -45.90
CA ALA A 139 34.49 20.94 -46.65
C ALA A 139 33.29 21.14 -45.73
N ARG A 140 32.95 22.42 -45.53
CA ARG A 140 31.59 22.87 -45.22
C ARG A 140 30.67 22.59 -46.41
N TYR A 141 29.44 22.15 -46.16
CA TYR A 141 28.17 22.55 -46.82
C TYR A 141 27.07 22.06 -45.87
N ALA A 142 26.32 22.90 -45.15
CA ALA A 142 25.33 23.90 -45.56
C ALA A 142 23.94 23.30 -45.87
N ASN A 143 22.96 23.93 -45.23
CA ASN A 143 21.55 24.08 -45.54
C ASN A 143 20.51 23.05 -45.08
N GLY A 144 19.54 23.61 -44.35
CA GLY A 144 18.32 23.02 -43.83
C GLY A 144 17.62 23.97 -42.86
N ASP A 145 17.53 25.25 -43.24
CA ASP A 145 16.79 26.33 -42.57
C ASP A 145 15.30 26.00 -42.43
N GLY A 146 14.65 26.51 -41.36
CA GLY A 146 13.20 26.38 -41.18
C GLY A 146 12.71 26.87 -39.82
N VAL A 147 12.92 28.16 -39.56
CA VAL A 147 12.46 28.86 -38.34
C VAL A 147 10.98 29.29 -38.44
N SER A 148 10.37 29.49 -37.25
CA SER A 148 9.30 30.45 -36.91
C SER A 148 7.81 30.08 -37.00
N VAL A 149 7.23 29.92 -35.79
CA VAL A 149 6.18 30.74 -35.14
C VAL A 149 4.89 31.06 -35.92
N SER A 150 3.73 30.75 -35.32
CA SER A 150 2.70 31.75 -34.92
C SER A 150 1.49 31.11 -34.22
N THR A 151 1.18 31.59 -33.01
CA THR A 151 -0.18 31.64 -32.42
C THR A 151 -0.95 32.80 -33.11
N PRO A 152 -2.30 32.81 -33.17
CA PRO A 152 -3.10 33.36 -32.05
C PRO A 152 -4.52 32.76 -31.88
N ALA A 153 -5.21 33.31 -30.87
CA ALA A 153 -6.50 32.93 -30.27
C ALA A 153 -7.75 33.58 -30.90
N ALA A 154 -8.94 33.12 -30.47
CA ALA A 154 -10.23 33.83 -30.22
C ALA A 154 -11.43 32.88 -30.49
N ASP A 155 -12.28 32.51 -29.53
CA ASP A 155 -13.40 33.25 -28.89
C ASP A 155 -14.77 32.96 -29.57
N ARG A 156 -15.76 32.49 -28.79
CA ARG A 156 -17.15 33.03 -28.69
C ARG A 156 -18.17 32.10 -27.99
N THR A 157 -18.54 32.50 -26.77
CA THR A 157 -19.88 32.91 -26.25
C THR A 157 -21.20 32.19 -26.63
N ALA A 158 -22.01 31.93 -25.58
CA ALA A 158 -23.46 32.23 -25.38
C ALA A 158 -24.20 31.04 -24.70
N SER A 159 -24.61 31.11 -23.43
CA SER A 159 -25.82 31.76 -22.87
C SER A 159 -27.15 31.27 -23.46
N SER A 160 -27.92 30.57 -22.62
CA SER A 160 -29.39 30.57 -22.57
C SER A 160 -29.81 30.24 -21.14
#